data_AF-A0A5C4T6W0-F1
#
_entry.id   AF-A0A5C4T6W0-F1
#
_cell.length_a   1.000
_cell.length_b   1.000
_cell.length_c   1.000
_cell.angle_alpha   90.00
_cell.angle_beta   90.00
_cell.angle_gamma   90.00
#
_symmetry.space_group_name_H-M   'P 1'
#
loop_
_entity.id
_entity.type
_entity.pdbx_description
1 polymer ?
#
loop_
_entity_poly.entity_id
_entity_poly.type
_entity_poly.pdbx_seq_one_letter_code
_entity_poly.pdbx_strand_id
1 'polypeptide(L)'
;MTKCHIVQDLLPSYIDGLVSAETEADIHQHLQECDACRALHAKLSAPIENATSQTDKKEIDFLKKVRKKTTKKMVVGLAVSLLIFASLTYFLAIGSPVSKEDLIYTTNVVGDEWRMDLELTNGKALLVRTEPIYGEENSKGIKPVVGIVVKPYQLLPSPLLEGDNKTFMFGSTITSFNEHDYKIILRLGDGDIVYTSANYDKQQP
;
A
#
# COMPACT_ATOMS: atom_id res chain seq x y z
N MET A 1 5.76 -51.16 66.35
CA MET A 1 5.23 -49.78 66.31
C MET A 1 6.33 -48.88 65.76
N THR A 2 6.13 -48.34 64.56
CA THR A 2 7.08 -47.46 63.86
C THR A 2 7.26 -46.14 64.61
N LYS A 3 8.48 -45.58 64.59
CA LYS A 3 8.78 -44.36 65.34
C LYS A 3 8.25 -43.14 64.59
N CYS A 4 7.63 -42.18 65.30
CA CYS A 4 6.99 -41.02 64.70
C CYS A 4 7.88 -40.21 63.74
N HIS A 5 9.18 -40.03 64.05
CA HIS A 5 10.08 -39.27 63.17
C HIS A 5 10.24 -39.92 61.79
N ILE A 6 10.25 -41.25 61.72
CA ILE A 6 10.34 -42.00 60.45
C ILE A 6 9.10 -41.74 59.60
N VAL A 7 7.92 -41.74 60.24
CA VAL A 7 6.65 -41.50 59.55
C VAL A 7 6.54 -40.05 59.07
N GLN A 8 7.02 -39.09 59.86
CA GLN A 8 7.01 -37.66 59.48
C GLN A 8 7.93 -37.37 58.29
N ASP A 9 9.12 -37.97 58.25
CA ASP A 9 10.07 -37.81 57.15
C ASP A 9 9.55 -38.42 55.84
N LEU A 10 8.81 -39.54 55.93
CA LEU A 10 8.24 -40.24 54.79
C LEU A 10 6.85 -39.72 54.37
N LEU A 11 6.24 -38.85 55.16
CA LEU A 11 4.87 -38.37 54.95
C LEU A 11 4.68 -37.61 53.64
N PRO A 12 5.62 -36.74 53.18
CA PRO A 12 5.51 -36.11 51.87
C PRO A 12 5.50 -37.14 50.74
N SER A 13 6.43 -38.11 50.77
CA SER A 13 6.50 -39.19 49.78
C SER A 13 5.28 -40.11 49.80
N TYR A 14 4.68 -40.31 50.98
CA TYR A 14 3.42 -41.04 51.14
C TYR A 14 2.24 -40.31 50.49
N ILE A 15 2.13 -38.99 50.67
CA ILE A 15 1.09 -38.16 50.02
C ILE A 15 1.24 -38.19 48.49
N ASP A 16 2.48 -38.21 48.00
CA ASP A 16 2.80 -38.29 46.56
C ASP A 16 2.68 -39.73 45.99
N GLY A 17 2.38 -40.73 46.84
CA GLY A 17 2.23 -42.14 46.41
C GLY A 17 3.53 -42.81 45.97
N LEU A 18 4.67 -42.35 46.49
CA LEU A 18 6.02 -42.79 46.09
C LEU A 18 6.67 -43.76 47.10
N VAL A 19 5.90 -44.28 48.05
CA VAL A 19 6.37 -45.30 49.01
C VAL A 19 6.05 -46.71 48.53
N SER A 20 6.80 -47.71 48.99
CA SER A 20 6.47 -49.12 48.71
C SER A 20 5.24 -49.58 49.50
N ALA A 21 4.55 -50.61 49.03
CA ALA A 21 3.33 -51.13 49.67
C ALA A 21 3.54 -51.59 51.13
N GLU A 22 4.74 -52.10 51.46
CA GLU A 22 5.09 -52.49 52.83
C GLU A 22 5.22 -51.26 53.75
N THR A 23 5.88 -50.20 53.27
CA THR A 23 6.03 -48.93 53.99
C THR A 23 4.70 -48.17 54.09
N GLU A 24 3.85 -48.28 53.08
CA GLU A 24 2.51 -47.71 53.06
C GLU A 24 1.62 -48.28 54.18
N ALA A 25 1.63 -49.60 54.36
CA ALA A 25 0.87 -50.29 55.41
C ALA A 25 1.35 -49.89 56.82
N ASP A 26 2.68 -49.81 57.01
CA ASP A 26 3.31 -49.37 58.26
C ASP A 26 2.97 -47.92 58.64
N ILE A 27 2.96 -47.02 57.65
CA ILE A 27 2.56 -45.62 57.83
C ILE A 27 1.05 -45.53 58.12
N HIS A 28 0.23 -46.28 57.40
CA HIS A 28 -1.22 -46.28 57.59
C HIS A 28 -1.62 -46.77 58.99
N GLN A 29 -1.02 -47.85 59.48
CA GLN A 29 -1.25 -48.32 60.85
C GLN A 29 -0.84 -47.25 61.89
N HIS A 30 0.30 -46.58 61.68
CA HIS A 30 0.77 -45.54 62.58
C HIS A 30 -0.16 -44.31 62.61
N LEU A 31 -0.72 -43.91 61.46
CA LEU A 31 -1.68 -42.81 61.38
C LEU A 31 -3.02 -43.11 62.09
N GLN A 32 -3.38 -44.39 62.25
CA GLN A 32 -4.55 -44.78 63.04
C GLN A 32 -4.31 -44.63 64.54
N GLU A 33 -3.09 -44.92 65.00
CA GLU A 33 -2.71 -44.95 66.42
C GLU A 33 -2.11 -43.63 66.94
N CYS A 34 -1.68 -42.71 66.06
CA CYS A 34 -0.98 -41.47 66.44
C CYS A 34 -1.64 -40.20 65.90
N ASP A 35 -2.26 -39.42 66.78
CA ASP A 35 -2.97 -38.18 66.41
C ASP A 35 -2.05 -37.06 65.94
N ALA A 36 -0.81 -37.01 66.43
CA ALA A 36 0.18 -36.00 66.01
C ALA A 36 0.56 -36.17 64.53
N CYS A 37 0.77 -37.41 64.07
CA CYS A 37 1.08 -37.70 62.67
C CYS A 37 -0.14 -37.51 61.77
N ARG A 38 -1.35 -37.81 62.28
CA ARG A 38 -2.63 -37.56 61.57
C ARG A 38 -2.85 -36.07 61.28
N ALA A 39 -2.58 -35.20 62.25
CA ALA A 39 -2.70 -33.76 62.10
C ALA A 39 -1.68 -33.20 61.09
N LEU A 40 -0.45 -33.73 61.09
CA LEU A 40 0.58 -33.33 60.13
C LEU A 40 0.20 -33.74 58.70
N HIS A 41 -0.34 -34.94 58.51
CA HIS A 41 -0.83 -35.43 57.21
C HIS A 41 -1.91 -34.49 56.67
N ALA A 42 -2.94 -34.16 57.47
CA ALA A 42 -4.00 -33.26 57.06
C ALA A 42 -3.51 -31.86 56.66
N LYS A 43 -2.47 -31.34 57.34
CA LYS A 43 -1.86 -30.03 57.02
C LYS A 43 -1.09 -30.06 55.70
N LEU A 44 -0.43 -31.16 55.37
CA LEU A 44 0.36 -31.33 54.15
C LEU A 44 -0.51 -31.73 52.94
N SER A 45 -1.59 -32.48 53.15
CA SER A 45 -2.57 -32.84 52.12
C SER A 45 -3.56 -31.71 51.81
N ALA A 46 -3.51 -30.59 52.53
CA ALA A 46 -4.33 -29.44 52.26
C ALA A 46 -3.96 -28.88 50.86
N PRO A 47 -4.93 -28.71 49.95
CA PRO A 47 -4.67 -28.15 48.64
C PRO A 47 -4.01 -26.77 48.79
N ILE A 48 -2.81 -26.60 48.26
CA ILE A 48 -2.19 -25.29 48.12
C ILE A 48 -3.10 -24.51 47.16
N GLU A 49 -3.81 -23.51 47.67
CA GLU A 49 -4.49 -22.52 46.84
C GLU A 49 -3.43 -21.82 45.99
N ASN A 50 -3.27 -22.30 44.76
CA ASN A 50 -2.34 -21.80 43.78
C ASN A 50 -2.66 -20.34 43.43
N ALA A 51 -1.98 -19.40 44.11
CA ALA A 51 -1.89 -17.99 43.75
C ALA A 51 -1.11 -17.74 42.44
N THR A 52 -0.98 -18.74 41.57
CA THR A 52 -0.10 -18.72 40.38
C THR A 52 -0.87 -18.43 39.08
N SER A 53 -2.20 -18.41 39.07
CA SER A 53 -2.97 -18.35 37.82
C SER A 53 -3.31 -16.93 37.31
N GLN A 54 -3.16 -15.89 38.13
CA GLN A 54 -3.53 -14.51 37.74
C GLN A 54 -2.36 -13.65 37.23
N THR A 55 -1.14 -13.91 37.69
CA THR A 55 0.04 -13.10 37.37
C THR A 55 0.56 -13.42 35.96
N ASP A 56 0.69 -14.70 35.62
CA ASP A 56 1.17 -15.14 34.30
C ASP A 56 0.24 -14.72 33.15
N LYS A 57 -1.08 -14.78 33.36
CA LYS A 57 -2.06 -14.32 32.36
C LYS A 57 -1.97 -12.81 32.15
N LYS A 58 -1.78 -12.01 33.21
CA LYS A 58 -1.63 -10.56 33.09
C LYS A 58 -0.34 -10.20 32.38
N GLU A 59 0.79 -10.83 32.71
CA GLU A 59 2.09 -10.52 32.12
C GLU A 59 2.16 -10.87 30.63
N ILE A 60 1.60 -12.02 30.22
CA ILE A 60 1.47 -12.41 28.81
C ILE A 60 0.55 -11.44 28.05
N ASP A 61 -0.52 -10.95 28.68
CA ASP A 61 -1.45 -10.01 28.04
C ASP A 61 -0.86 -8.60 27.92
N PHE A 62 -0.03 -8.16 28.88
CA PHE A 62 0.74 -6.91 28.75
C PHE A 62 1.73 -6.94 27.58
N LEU A 63 2.50 -8.04 27.42
CA LEU A 63 3.44 -8.18 26.31
C LEU A 63 2.72 -8.25 24.95
N LYS A 64 1.57 -8.94 24.87
CA LYS A 64 0.72 -8.95 23.67
C LYS A 64 0.15 -7.56 23.36
N LYS A 65 -0.27 -6.80 24.38
CA LYS A 65 -0.85 -5.46 24.22
C LYS A 65 0.17 -4.43 23.75
N VAL A 66 1.41 -4.50 24.27
CA VAL A 66 2.51 -3.63 23.82
C VAL A 66 2.94 -3.98 22.40
N ARG A 67 3.11 -5.27 22.09
CA ARG A 67 3.40 -5.72 20.71
C ARG A 67 2.33 -5.26 19.73
N LYS A 68 1.05 -5.39 20.07
CA LYS A 68 -0.09 -4.96 19.21
C LYS A 68 -0.16 -3.45 19.02
N LYS A 69 0.20 -2.65 20.02
CA LYS A 69 0.29 -1.18 19.88
C LYS A 69 1.44 -0.76 18.98
N THR A 70 2.61 -1.39 19.11
CA THR A 70 3.78 -1.06 18.30
C THR A 70 3.65 -1.56 16.86
N THR A 71 3.13 -2.78 16.64
CA THR A 71 2.84 -3.27 15.29
C THR A 71 1.76 -2.46 14.60
N LYS A 72 0.71 -2.01 15.31
CA LYS A 72 -0.29 -1.09 14.74
C LYS A 72 0.34 0.23 14.29
N LYS A 73 1.25 0.82 15.08
CA LYS A 73 1.99 2.02 14.68
C LYS A 73 2.89 1.77 13.46
N MET A 74 3.56 0.63 13.39
CA MET A 74 4.43 0.26 12.27
C MET A 74 3.63 0.02 10.97
N VAL A 75 2.47 -0.66 11.06
CA VAL A 75 1.56 -0.87 9.94
C VAL A 75 0.97 0.45 9.45
N VAL A 76 0.58 1.35 10.37
CA VAL A 76 0.11 2.70 9.99
C VAL A 76 1.24 3.49 9.32
N GLY A 77 2.46 3.45 9.86
CA GLY A 77 3.61 4.11 9.26
C GLY A 77 3.92 3.58 7.86
N LEU A 78 3.88 2.26 7.66
CA LEU A 78 4.07 1.64 6.36
C LEU A 78 2.95 2.04 5.38
N ALA A 79 1.69 2.02 5.82
CA ALA A 79 0.56 2.43 5.00
C ALA A 79 0.68 3.91 4.57
N VAL A 80 1.05 4.80 5.49
CA VAL A 80 1.28 6.23 5.18
C VAL A 80 2.44 6.40 4.21
N SER A 81 3.55 5.69 4.42
CA SER A 81 4.69 5.72 3.49
C SER A 81 4.27 5.29 2.08
N LEU A 82 3.56 4.16 1.95
CA LEU A 82 3.04 3.68 0.67
C LEU A 82 2.10 4.70 0.02
N LEU A 83 1.23 5.36 0.78
CA LEU A 83 0.35 6.41 0.27
C LEU A 83 1.14 7.62 -0.25
N ILE A 84 2.17 8.05 0.48
CA ILE A 84 3.03 9.16 0.05
C ILE A 84 3.76 8.78 -1.24
N PHE A 85 4.38 7.61 -1.30
CA PHE A 85 5.06 7.14 -2.51
C PHE A 85 4.09 7.02 -3.69
N ALA A 86 2.90 6.45 -3.50
CA ALA A 86 1.89 6.36 -4.54
C ALA A 86 1.42 7.75 -5.03
N SER A 87 1.27 8.71 -4.11
CA SER A 87 0.89 10.08 -4.48
C SER A 87 1.99 10.80 -5.28
N LEU A 88 3.25 10.63 -4.87
CA LEU A 88 4.40 11.21 -5.56
C LEU A 88 4.56 10.62 -6.96
N THR A 89 4.49 9.29 -7.09
CA THR A 89 4.61 8.63 -8.40
C THR A 89 3.46 9.01 -9.33
N TYR A 90 2.23 9.09 -8.82
CA TYR A 90 1.08 9.53 -9.59
C TYR A 90 1.25 10.97 -10.10
N PHE A 91 1.68 11.89 -9.24
CA PHE A 91 1.87 13.29 -9.62
C PHE A 91 3.01 13.48 -10.61
N LEU A 92 4.13 12.75 -10.45
CA LEU A 92 5.25 12.75 -11.39
C LEU A 92 4.87 12.14 -12.74
N ALA A 93 4.00 11.12 -12.78
CA ALA A 93 3.64 10.42 -14.01
C ALA A 93 2.61 11.18 -14.87
N ILE A 94 1.73 11.98 -14.26
CA ILE A 94 0.65 12.66 -14.99
C ILE A 94 1.04 14.07 -15.42
N GLY A 95 1.83 14.77 -14.60
CA GLY A 95 2.16 16.16 -14.83
C GLY A 95 0.95 17.09 -14.68
N SER A 96 1.11 18.32 -15.15
CA SER A 96 0.06 19.34 -15.21
C SER A 96 -0.14 19.79 -16.65
N PRO A 97 -1.36 20.19 -17.05
CA PRO A 97 -1.57 20.80 -18.37
C PRO A 97 -0.64 22.00 -18.57
N VAL A 98 -0.15 22.16 -19.80
CA VAL A 98 0.72 23.29 -20.16
C VAL A 98 -0.14 24.52 -20.42
N SER A 99 0.25 25.68 -19.87
CA SER A 99 -0.35 26.98 -20.18
C SER A 99 0.27 27.58 -21.44
N LYS A 100 -0.46 28.45 -22.14
CA LYS A 100 0.02 29.09 -23.36
C LYS A 100 1.31 29.91 -23.16
N GLU A 101 1.52 30.50 -21.98
CA GLU A 101 2.73 31.31 -21.72
C GLU A 101 4.02 30.46 -21.69
N ASP A 102 3.89 29.18 -21.34
CA ASP A 102 5.01 28.25 -21.16
C ASP A 102 5.31 27.42 -22.43
N LEU A 103 4.57 27.66 -23.52
CA LEU A 103 4.60 26.86 -24.74
C LEU A 103 4.86 27.72 -25.97
N ILE A 104 5.94 27.39 -26.69
CA ILE A 104 6.12 27.79 -28.08
C ILE A 104 5.58 26.68 -28.96
N TYR A 105 4.76 27.00 -29.94
CA TYR A 105 4.29 26.04 -30.93
C TYR A 105 4.44 26.61 -32.33
N THR A 106 4.90 25.81 -33.29
CA THR A 106 4.96 26.23 -34.70
C THR A 106 4.28 25.20 -35.57
N THR A 107 3.58 25.66 -36.59
CA THR A 107 2.90 24.78 -37.55
C THR A 107 3.47 24.99 -38.94
N ASN A 108 3.85 23.89 -39.59
CA ASN A 108 4.44 23.91 -40.93
C ASN A 108 3.83 22.82 -41.80
N VAL A 109 3.81 23.05 -43.10
CA VAL A 109 3.42 22.06 -44.11
C VAL A 109 4.67 21.60 -44.84
N VAL A 110 4.94 20.30 -44.80
CA VAL A 110 6.10 19.67 -45.44
C VAL A 110 5.60 18.56 -46.37
N GLY A 111 5.56 18.85 -47.68
CA GLY A 111 4.93 17.94 -48.65
C GLY A 111 3.43 17.83 -48.40
N ASP A 112 2.94 16.60 -48.22
CA ASP A 112 1.52 16.30 -47.92
C ASP A 112 1.25 16.15 -46.40
N GLU A 113 2.23 16.48 -45.55
CA GLU A 113 2.11 16.43 -44.10
C GLU A 113 2.00 17.82 -43.49
N TRP A 114 1.02 17.98 -42.61
CA TRP A 114 0.95 19.08 -41.66
C TRP A 114 1.65 18.66 -40.36
N ARG A 115 2.52 19.53 -39.85
CA ARG A 115 3.35 19.29 -38.67
C ARG A 115 3.17 20.40 -37.65
N MET A 116 3.11 20.02 -36.38
CA MET A 116 3.11 20.90 -35.22
C MET A 116 4.32 20.55 -34.34
N ASP A 117 5.22 21.50 -34.21
CA ASP A 117 6.30 21.49 -33.23
C ASP A 117 5.82 22.16 -31.95
N LEU A 118 6.13 21.55 -30.81
CA LEU A 118 5.84 22.03 -29.47
C LEU A 118 7.15 22.11 -28.69
N GLU A 119 7.43 23.22 -28.02
CA GLU A 119 8.60 23.41 -27.17
C GLU A 119 8.22 24.12 -25.87
N LEU A 120 8.65 23.56 -24.73
CA LEU A 120 8.49 24.20 -23.42
C LEU A 120 9.60 25.22 -23.14
N THR A 121 9.20 26.43 -22.74
CA THR A 121 10.13 27.52 -22.39
C THR A 121 10.54 27.51 -20.91
N ASN A 122 9.77 26.82 -20.06
CA ASN A 122 9.96 26.81 -18.61
C ASN A 122 10.98 25.76 -18.11
N GLY A 123 11.67 25.08 -19.02
CA GLY A 123 12.71 24.11 -18.72
C GLY A 123 12.23 22.77 -18.14
N LYS A 124 10.91 22.52 -18.09
CA LYS A 124 10.33 21.23 -17.68
C LYS A 124 10.29 20.25 -18.85
N ALA A 125 10.11 18.97 -18.53
CA ALA A 125 9.90 17.91 -19.50
C ALA A 125 8.47 17.97 -20.08
N LEU A 126 8.36 17.76 -21.39
CA LEU A 126 7.10 17.77 -22.14
C LEU A 126 6.60 16.34 -22.37
N LEU A 127 5.35 16.08 -21.97
CA LEU A 127 4.60 14.87 -22.29
C LEU A 127 3.37 15.25 -23.11
N VAL A 128 3.24 14.70 -24.31
CA VAL A 128 2.05 14.94 -25.15
C VAL A 128 1.16 13.70 -25.13
N ARG A 129 -0.13 13.91 -24.86
CA ARG A 129 -1.17 12.88 -24.96
C ARG A 129 -2.09 13.22 -26.11
N THR A 130 -2.48 12.21 -26.89
CA THR A 130 -3.40 12.38 -28.01
C THR A 130 -4.69 11.58 -27.77
N GLU A 131 -5.83 12.19 -28.06
CA GLU A 131 -7.14 11.56 -27.92
C GLU A 131 -7.92 11.69 -29.24
N PRO A 132 -8.43 10.59 -29.82
CA PRO A 132 -9.22 10.66 -31.04
C PRO A 132 -10.59 11.31 -30.79
N ILE A 133 -11.06 12.08 -31.76
CA ILE A 133 -12.43 12.62 -31.81
C ILE A 133 -13.23 11.70 -32.72
N TYR A 134 -14.32 11.14 -32.22
CA TYR A 134 -15.19 10.25 -32.98
C TYR A 134 -16.41 11.02 -33.50
N GLY A 135 -16.72 10.84 -34.79
CA GLY A 135 -17.91 11.37 -35.43
C GLY A 135 -19.15 10.52 -35.17
N GLU A 136 -20.23 10.83 -35.89
CA GLU A 136 -21.47 10.06 -35.83
C GLU A 136 -21.28 8.64 -36.38
N GLU A 137 -22.06 7.72 -35.82
CA GLU A 137 -22.03 6.31 -36.21
C GLU A 137 -22.60 6.14 -37.62
N ASN A 138 -21.83 5.54 -38.52
CA ASN A 138 -22.27 5.31 -39.89
C ASN A 138 -23.25 4.13 -39.98
N SER A 139 -23.81 3.89 -41.18
CA SER A 139 -24.77 2.80 -41.43
C SER A 139 -24.24 1.39 -41.14
N LYS A 140 -22.92 1.23 -40.95
CA LYS A 140 -22.25 -0.03 -40.60
C LYS A 140 -21.95 -0.14 -39.09
N GLY A 141 -22.41 0.79 -38.27
CA GLY A 141 -22.14 0.81 -36.82
C GLY A 141 -20.75 1.29 -36.44
N ILE A 142 -20.03 1.95 -37.35
CA ILE A 142 -18.63 2.39 -37.13
C ILE A 142 -18.63 3.90 -36.91
N LYS A 143 -17.99 4.36 -35.82
CA LYS A 143 -17.74 5.78 -35.56
C LYS A 143 -16.40 6.18 -36.18
N PRO A 144 -16.38 6.98 -37.26
CA PRO A 144 -15.14 7.40 -37.90
C PRO A 144 -14.38 8.37 -36.98
N VAL A 145 -13.05 8.39 -37.10
CA VAL A 145 -12.22 9.40 -36.43
C VAL A 145 -12.28 10.68 -37.26
N VAL A 146 -12.81 11.76 -36.67
CA VAL A 146 -13.00 13.08 -37.29
C VAL A 146 -12.06 14.12 -36.69
N GLY A 147 -11.00 13.69 -36.00
CA GLY A 147 -10.01 14.60 -35.45
C GLY A 147 -9.20 14.01 -34.32
N ILE A 148 -8.25 14.80 -33.82
CA ILE A 148 -7.39 14.45 -32.70
C ILE A 148 -7.27 15.64 -31.76
N VAL A 149 -7.41 15.40 -30.46
CA VAL A 149 -7.04 16.36 -29.41
C VAL A 149 -5.61 16.08 -28.97
N VAL A 150 -4.73 17.07 -29.11
CA VAL A 150 -3.34 17.07 -28.66
C VAL A 150 -3.27 17.80 -27.33
N LYS A 151 -2.85 17.13 -26.26
CA LYS A 151 -2.80 17.66 -24.89
C LYS A 151 -1.36 17.65 -24.37
N PRO A 152 -0.65 18.79 -24.36
CA PRO A 152 0.65 18.91 -23.74
C PRO A 152 0.53 18.98 -22.21
N TYR A 153 1.37 18.20 -21.53
CA TYR A 153 1.54 18.18 -20.08
C TYR A 153 3.01 18.44 -19.74
N GLN A 154 3.23 19.33 -18.78
CA GLN A 154 4.54 19.54 -18.19
C GLN A 154 4.74 18.57 -17.02
N LEU A 155 5.87 17.88 -17.00
CA LEU A 155 6.26 16.98 -15.92
C LEU A 155 7.17 17.73 -14.95
N LEU A 156 7.10 17.37 -13.67
CA LEU A 156 8.08 17.85 -12.71
C LEU A 156 9.47 17.32 -13.07
N PRO A 157 10.55 18.10 -12.85
CA PRO A 157 11.90 17.61 -13.05
C PRO A 157 12.11 16.38 -12.17
N SER A 158 12.48 15.26 -12.80
CA SER A 158 12.75 14.00 -12.10
C SER A 158 14.11 13.48 -12.52
N PRO A 159 14.90 12.88 -11.61
CA PRO A 159 16.18 12.27 -11.96
C PRO A 159 16.04 11.07 -12.92
N LEU A 160 14.82 10.53 -13.06
CA LEU A 160 14.51 9.39 -13.91
C LEU A 160 14.20 9.78 -15.36
N LEU A 161 13.83 11.03 -15.61
CA LEU A 161 13.56 11.54 -16.95
C LEU A 161 14.78 12.32 -17.41
N GLU A 162 15.49 11.77 -18.40
CA GLU A 162 16.64 12.43 -19.02
C GLU A 162 16.25 13.82 -19.53
N GLY A 163 17.06 14.82 -19.17
CA GLY A 163 16.68 16.23 -19.04
C GLY A 163 16.38 17.04 -20.31
N ASP A 164 16.17 16.38 -21.46
CA ASP A 164 16.14 17.06 -22.76
C ASP A 164 14.83 16.85 -23.56
N ASN A 165 13.82 16.17 -23.03
CA ASN A 165 12.54 15.99 -23.70
C ASN A 165 11.60 17.20 -23.59
N LYS A 166 12.07 18.40 -23.93
CA LYS A 166 11.29 19.66 -23.88
C LYS A 166 10.49 19.90 -25.16
N THR A 167 10.78 19.16 -26.22
CA THR A 167 10.20 19.31 -27.55
C THR A 167 9.37 18.10 -27.94
N PHE A 168 8.29 18.31 -28.68
CA PHE A 168 7.47 17.24 -29.26
C PHE A 168 7.00 17.61 -30.66
N MET A 169 7.06 16.66 -31.58
CA MET A 169 6.55 16.81 -32.94
C MET A 169 5.29 15.96 -33.14
N PHE A 170 4.21 16.60 -33.56
CA PHE A 170 2.97 15.97 -33.97
C PHE A 170 2.77 16.17 -35.48
N GLY A 171 2.34 15.14 -36.20
CA GLY A 171 2.08 15.22 -37.64
C GLY A 171 0.75 14.59 -38.03
N SER A 172 0.10 15.13 -39.05
CA SER A 172 -1.08 14.55 -39.71
C SER A 172 -1.03 14.82 -41.21
N THR A 173 -1.69 13.99 -42.03
CA THR A 173 -1.75 14.23 -43.48
C THR A 173 -2.72 15.37 -43.81
N ILE A 174 -2.39 16.19 -44.81
CA ILE A 174 -3.25 17.27 -45.28
C ILE A 174 -4.58 16.69 -45.82
N THR A 175 -4.53 15.52 -46.45
CA THR A 175 -5.73 14.82 -46.91
C THR A 175 -6.74 14.57 -45.80
N SER A 176 -6.27 14.33 -44.57
CA SER A 176 -7.15 14.15 -43.42
C SER A 176 -7.98 15.41 -43.16
N PHE A 177 -7.40 16.62 -43.21
CA PHE A 177 -8.15 17.87 -43.02
C PHE A 177 -9.26 18.08 -44.06
N ASN A 178 -9.03 17.66 -45.30
CA ASN A 178 -9.94 17.88 -46.41
C ASN A 178 -11.08 16.86 -46.45
N GLU A 179 -10.89 15.68 -45.87
CA GLU A 179 -11.89 14.63 -45.80
C GLU A 179 -12.51 14.58 -44.40
N HIS A 180 -13.83 14.82 -44.27
CA HIS A 180 -14.64 14.61 -43.06
C HIS A 180 -14.61 15.69 -41.95
N ASP A 181 -14.43 16.98 -42.29
CA ASP A 181 -14.39 18.06 -41.27
C ASP A 181 -13.37 17.77 -40.16
N TYR A 182 -12.25 17.16 -40.56
CA TYR A 182 -11.24 16.70 -39.63
C TYR A 182 -10.57 17.89 -38.96
N LYS A 183 -10.46 17.81 -37.63
CA LYS A 183 -9.88 18.88 -36.82
C LYS A 183 -8.83 18.38 -35.86
N ILE A 184 -7.83 19.23 -35.65
CA ILE A 184 -6.80 19.02 -34.63
C ILE A 184 -6.99 20.09 -33.57
N ILE A 185 -7.14 19.66 -32.31
CA ILE A 185 -7.35 20.56 -31.18
C ILE A 185 -6.13 20.50 -30.29
N LEU A 186 -5.33 21.56 -30.24
CA LEU A 186 -4.30 21.73 -29.22
C LEU A 186 -4.98 22.25 -27.94
N ARG A 187 -5.12 21.39 -26.94
CA ARG A 187 -5.81 21.68 -25.68
C ARG A 187 -4.81 21.99 -24.58
N LEU A 188 -4.75 23.26 -24.20
CA LEU A 188 -3.89 23.81 -23.15
C LEU A 188 -4.68 23.91 -21.83
N GLY A 189 -3.98 24.23 -20.73
CA GLY A 189 -4.61 24.45 -19.43
C GLY A 189 -5.51 25.69 -19.39
N ASP A 190 -5.28 26.64 -20.29
CA ASP A 190 -5.89 27.97 -20.36
C ASP A 190 -6.72 28.21 -21.65
N GLY A 191 -6.78 27.24 -22.56
CA GLY A 191 -7.62 27.32 -23.75
C GLY A 191 -7.35 26.25 -24.81
N ASP A 192 -8.23 26.19 -25.81
CA ASP A 192 -8.10 25.31 -26.96
C ASP A 192 -7.73 26.12 -28.21
N ILE A 193 -6.77 25.62 -29.00
CA ILE A 193 -6.43 26.13 -30.33
C ILE A 193 -6.86 25.07 -31.35
N VAL A 194 -7.67 25.47 -32.34
CA VAL A 194 -8.32 24.53 -33.27
C VAL A 194 -7.80 24.74 -34.69
N TYR A 195 -7.31 23.65 -35.29
CA TYR A 195 -6.89 23.56 -36.67
C TYR A 195 -7.87 22.73 -37.48
N THR A 196 -8.27 23.24 -38.63
CA THR A 196 -9.26 22.70 -39.57
C THR A 196 -8.77 22.95 -40.99
N SER A 197 -9.48 22.44 -42.00
CA SER A 197 -9.22 22.76 -43.41
C SER A 197 -9.14 24.26 -43.73
N ALA A 198 -9.77 25.14 -42.92
CA ALA A 198 -9.80 26.58 -43.15
C ALA A 198 -8.58 27.36 -42.62
N ASN A 199 -7.73 26.74 -41.81
CA ASN A 199 -6.64 27.45 -41.12
C ASN A 199 -5.37 26.62 -40.86
N TYR A 200 -5.29 25.37 -41.34
CA TYR A 200 -4.10 24.53 -41.15
C TYR A 200 -2.85 25.10 -41.82
N ASP A 201 -3.02 25.89 -42.88
CA ASP A 201 -1.97 26.53 -43.68
C ASP A 201 -1.51 27.87 -43.10
N LYS A 202 -2.24 28.43 -42.14
CA LYS A 202 -1.87 29.69 -41.47
C LYS A 202 -0.76 29.39 -40.49
N GLN A 203 0.47 29.74 -40.86
CA GLN A 203 1.61 29.75 -39.93
C GLN A 203 1.24 30.62 -38.71
N GLN A 204 1.08 29.99 -37.55
CA GLN A 204 0.92 30.68 -36.28
C GLN A 204 2.25 30.64 -35.53
N PRO A 205 2.72 31.78 -35.01
CA PRO A 205 3.88 31.86 -34.13
C PRO A 205 3.56 31.37 -32.71
#